data_AF-A0A951TS99-F1
#
_entry.id   AF-A0A951TS99-F1
#
_cell.length_a   1.000
_cell.length_b   1.000
_cell.length_c   1.000
_cell.angle_alpha   90.00
_cell.angle_beta   90.00
_cell.angle_gamma   90.00
#
_symmetry.space_group_name_H-M   'P 1'
#
loop_
_entity.id
_entity.type
_entity.pdbx_description
1 polymer ?
#
loop_
_entity_poly.entity_id
_entity_poly.type
_entity_poly.pdbx_seq_one_letter_code
_entity_poly.pdbx_strand_id
1 'polypeptide(L)'
;MMRYLRHPLGQAAVVLAVAFVLFELGIAYIPPLLGVASAPVPDSVLLQYMLTVLVGVLLYVSANEDRWRQFKRPFHAVLVEPERRVLRTALLVIIPLLVGFIAFGQVRQTVAAPAGLRSIHPAPPSSITFR
;
A
#
# COMPACT_ATOMS: atom_id res chain seq x y z
N MET A 1 -18.81 5.09 17.70
CA MET A 1 -18.12 5.47 16.44
C MET A 1 -17.49 6.88 16.50
N MET A 2 -18.25 7.94 16.84
CA MET A 2 -17.82 9.35 16.74
C MET A 2 -16.55 9.74 17.52
N ARG A 3 -16.23 9.05 18.63
CA ARG A 3 -15.07 9.40 19.49
C ARG A 3 -13.72 9.10 18.84
N TYR A 4 -13.63 8.04 18.03
CA TYR A 4 -12.38 7.65 17.36
C TYR A 4 -12.05 8.56 16.17
N LEU A 5 -13.08 9.09 15.49
CA LEU A 5 -12.93 10.07 14.40
C LEU A 5 -12.46 11.45 14.89
N ARG A 6 -12.60 11.74 16.19
CA ARG A 6 -12.07 12.97 16.81
C ARG A 6 -10.63 12.83 17.27
N HIS A 7 -10.08 11.62 17.31
CA HIS A 7 -8.70 11.39 17.71
C HIS A 7 -7.75 11.63 16.52
N PRO A 8 -6.58 12.28 16.69
CA PRO A 8 -5.67 12.60 15.59
C PRO A 8 -5.26 11.37 14.76
N LEU A 9 -5.05 10.22 15.40
CA LEU A 9 -4.76 8.96 14.71
C LEU A 9 -5.93 8.48 13.83
N GLY A 10 -7.16 8.61 14.30
CA GLY A 10 -8.35 8.25 13.51
C GLY A 10 -8.55 9.20 12.34
N GLN A 11 -8.33 10.50 12.55
CA GLN A 11 -8.35 11.50 11.49
C GLN A 11 -7.29 11.21 10.42
N ALA A 12 -6.05 10.89 10.82
CA ALA A 12 -4.99 10.49 9.91
C ALA A 12 -5.38 9.26 9.07
N ALA A 13 -5.94 8.23 9.70
CA ALA A 13 -6.42 7.04 9.00
C ALA A 13 -7.54 7.35 7.99
N VAL A 14 -8.50 8.23 8.36
CA VAL A 14 -9.57 8.67 7.46
C VAL A 14 -9.00 9.47 6.28
N VAL A 15 -8.08 10.40 6.52
CA VAL A 15 -7.45 11.18 5.45
C VAL A 15 -6.72 10.24 4.48
N LEU A 16 -5.96 9.26 4.99
CA LEU A 16 -5.29 8.28 4.14
C LEU A 16 -6.28 7.42 3.36
N ALA A 17 -7.35 6.94 3.99
CA ALA A 17 -8.37 6.13 3.30
C ALA A 17 -9.10 6.94 2.21
N VAL A 18 -9.47 8.18 2.50
CA VAL A 18 -10.10 9.08 1.52
C VAL A 18 -9.14 9.40 0.38
N ALA A 19 -7.87 9.72 0.68
CA ALA A 19 -6.86 9.97 -0.34
C ALA A 19 -6.63 8.74 -1.23
N PHE A 20 -6.55 7.54 -0.64
CA PHE A 20 -6.43 6.29 -1.40
C PHE A 20 -7.59 6.12 -2.36
N VAL A 21 -8.84 6.26 -1.89
CA VAL A 21 -10.03 6.14 -2.73
C VAL A 21 -10.06 7.22 -3.82
N LEU A 22 -9.68 8.45 -3.49
CA LEU A 22 -9.61 9.56 -4.45
C LEU A 22 -8.54 9.33 -5.52
N PHE A 23 -7.39 8.74 -5.21
CA PHE A 23 -6.38 8.46 -6.21
C PHE A 23 -6.72 7.22 -7.03
N GLU A 24 -7.10 6.13 -6.37
CA GLU A 24 -7.44 4.86 -7.02
C GLU A 24 -8.65 4.99 -7.96
N LEU A 25 -9.75 5.56 -7.45
CA LEU A 25 -10.97 5.72 -8.22
C LEU A 25 -11.01 7.06 -8.94
N GLY A 26 -10.57 8.14 -8.31
CA GLY A 26 -10.71 9.47 -8.90
C GLY A 26 -9.89 9.63 -10.16
N ILE A 27 -8.64 9.14 -10.21
CA ILE A 27 -7.81 9.27 -11.42
C ILE A 27 -8.40 8.44 -12.57
N ALA A 28 -8.86 7.22 -12.30
CA ALA A 28 -9.41 6.34 -13.32
C ALA A 28 -10.78 6.83 -13.85
N TYR A 29 -11.66 7.30 -12.96
CA TYR A 29 -13.06 7.56 -13.30
C TYR A 29 -13.39 9.05 -13.53
N ILE A 30 -12.78 10.01 -12.84
CA ILE A 30 -13.18 11.43 -12.95
C ILE A 30 -12.88 12.04 -14.34
N PRO A 31 -11.68 11.89 -14.94
CA PRO A 31 -11.38 12.53 -16.22
C PRO A 31 -12.32 12.07 -17.36
N PRO A 32 -12.70 10.77 -17.46
CA PRO A 32 -13.68 10.32 -18.45
C PRO A 32 -15.05 11.00 -18.34
N LEU A 33 -15.51 11.37 -17.12
CA LEU A 33 -16.75 12.13 -16.95
C LEU A 33 -16.67 13.53 -17.61
N LEU A 34 -15.46 14.06 -17.79
CA LEU A 34 -15.18 15.35 -18.41
C LEU A 34 -14.75 15.23 -19.88
N GLY A 35 -14.84 14.04 -20.48
CA GLY A 35 -14.44 13.79 -21.86
C GLY A 35 -12.93 13.62 -22.07
N VAL A 36 -12.15 13.46 -20.99
CA VAL A 36 -10.70 13.22 -21.05
C VAL A 36 -10.41 11.74 -20.84
N ALA A 37 -9.64 11.13 -21.73
CA ALA A 37 -9.24 9.73 -21.57
C ALA A 37 -8.39 9.55 -20.30
N SER A 38 -8.63 8.45 -19.57
CA SER A 38 -7.83 8.06 -18.41
C SER A 38 -7.56 6.56 -18.42
N ALA A 39 -6.60 6.14 -17.60
CA ALA A 39 -6.17 4.76 -17.46
C ALA A 39 -6.08 4.38 -15.96
N PRO A 40 -6.13 3.07 -15.63
CA PRO A 40 -5.87 2.60 -14.29
C PRO A 40 -4.49 3.06 -13.78
N VAL A 41 -4.42 3.46 -12.52
CA VAL A 41 -3.19 3.93 -11.89
C VAL A 41 -2.31 2.72 -11.56
N PRO A 42 -1.02 2.70 -11.97
CA PRO A 42 -0.10 1.66 -11.53
C PRO A 42 0.11 1.70 -10.01
N ASP A 43 0.13 0.53 -9.35
CA ASP A 43 0.29 0.40 -7.89
C ASP A 43 1.51 1.17 -7.34
N SER A 44 2.61 1.20 -8.10
CA SER A 44 3.83 1.93 -7.71
C SER A 44 3.63 3.44 -7.62
N VAL A 45 2.85 4.01 -8.55
CA VAL A 45 2.52 5.44 -8.58
C VAL A 45 1.55 5.78 -7.47
N LEU A 46 0.54 4.93 -7.25
CA LEU A 46 -0.39 5.08 -6.13
C LEU A 46 0.35 5.07 -4.78
N LEU A 47 1.29 4.14 -4.60
CA LEU A 47 2.13 4.07 -3.41
C LEU A 47 2.93 5.36 -3.19
N GLN A 48 3.51 5.93 -4.25
CA GLN A 48 4.25 7.18 -4.18
C GLN A 48 3.37 8.34 -3.71
N TYR A 49 2.19 8.52 -4.30
CA TYR A 49 1.25 9.58 -3.89
C TYR A 49 0.76 9.38 -2.45
N MET A 50 0.45 8.14 -2.06
CA MET A 50 0.06 7.83 -0.69
C MET A 50 1.18 8.10 0.32
N LEU A 51 2.44 7.87 -0.05
CA LEU A 51 3.59 8.22 0.78
C LEU A 51 3.69 9.75 0.96
N THR A 52 3.45 10.53 -0.09
CA THR A 52 3.40 11.99 0.00
C THR A 52 2.30 12.47 0.95
N VAL A 53 1.09 11.91 0.85
CA VAL A 53 -0.01 12.24 1.77
C VAL A 53 0.34 11.85 3.21
N LEU A 54 0.93 10.68 3.41
CA LEU A 54 1.39 10.24 4.73
C LEU A 54 2.38 11.23 5.35
N VAL A 55 3.38 11.68 4.58
CA VAL A 55 4.34 12.69 5.04
C VAL A 55 3.61 13.99 5.41
N GLY A 56 2.69 14.47 4.57
CA GLY A 56 1.89 15.66 4.86
C GLY A 56 1.08 15.54 6.16
N VAL A 57 0.45 14.38 6.39
CA VAL A 57 -0.28 14.08 7.62
C VAL A 57 0.66 14.07 8.84
N LEU A 58 1.83 13.43 8.73
CA LEU A 58 2.81 13.40 9.81
C LEU A 58 3.33 14.80 10.15
N LEU A 59 3.62 15.64 9.15
CA LEU A 59 4.01 17.04 9.35
C LEU A 59 2.90 17.82 10.06
N TYR A 60 1.65 17.69 9.60
CA TYR A 60 0.50 18.37 10.22
C TYR A 60 0.25 17.95 11.66
N VAL A 61 0.37 16.66 11.96
CA VAL A 61 0.12 16.13 13.30
C VAL A 61 1.27 16.48 14.26
N SER A 62 2.51 16.48 13.79
CA SER A 62 3.69 16.80 14.59
C SER A 62 3.91 18.30 14.82
N ALA A 63 3.30 19.17 14.02
CA ALA A 63 3.39 20.63 14.17
C ALA A 63 2.77 21.18 15.47
N ASN A 64 1.98 20.38 16.21
CA ASN A 64 1.41 20.77 17.49
C ASN A 64 1.69 19.68 18.53
N GLU A 65 2.35 20.05 19.64
CA GLU A 65 2.83 19.10 20.65
C GLU A 65 1.70 18.34 21.34
N ASP A 66 0.55 18.98 21.63
CA ASP A 66 -0.60 18.28 22.25
C ASP A 66 -1.22 17.26 21.29
N ARG A 67 -1.34 17.63 20.02
CA ARG A 67 -1.83 16.72 18.97
C ARG A 67 -0.87 15.57 18.76
N TRP A 68 0.43 15.83 18.74
CA TRP A 68 1.47 14.82 18.63
C TRP A 68 1.45 13.84 19.80
N ARG A 69 1.28 14.34 21.03
CA ARG A 69 1.15 13.53 22.24
C ARG A 69 -0.06 12.60 22.16
N GLN A 70 -1.21 13.14 21.74
CA GLN A 70 -2.43 12.37 21.53
C GLN A 70 -2.25 11.32 20.43
N PHE A 71 -1.67 11.69 19.28
CA PHE A 71 -1.40 10.78 18.18
C PHE A 71 -0.56 9.57 18.58
N LYS A 72 0.51 9.79 19.38
CA LYS A 72 1.39 8.73 19.87
C LYS A 72 0.77 7.84 20.96
N ARG A 73 -0.21 8.37 21.71
CA ARG A 73 -0.75 7.72 22.91
C ARG A 73 -1.21 6.27 22.67
N PRO A 74 -1.93 5.92 21.59
CA PRO A 74 -2.32 4.53 21.34
C PRO A 74 -1.14 3.59 21.14
N PHE A 75 -0.09 4.05 20.44
CA PHE A 75 1.13 3.26 20.23
C PHE A 75 1.86 3.03 21.55
N HIS A 76 2.04 4.08 22.35
CA HIS A 76 2.63 3.96 23.67
C HIS A 76 1.82 3.00 24.57
N ALA A 77 0.49 3.12 24.55
CA ALA A 77 -0.38 2.27 25.35
C ALA A 77 -0.20 0.79 25.01
N VAL A 78 -0.15 0.44 23.72
CA VAL A 78 0.06 -0.96 23.31
C VAL A 78 1.50 -1.42 23.59
N LEU A 79 2.49 -0.61 23.22
CA LEU A 79 3.89 -1.04 23.23
C LEU A 79 4.54 -1.04 24.63
N VAL A 80 4.10 -0.14 25.51
CA VAL A 80 4.77 0.11 26.80
C VAL A 80 3.93 -0.34 27.99
N GLU A 81 2.62 -0.09 28.00
CA GLU A 81 1.81 -0.36 29.19
C GLU A 81 1.76 -1.89 29.49
N PRO A 82 1.98 -2.30 30.76
CA PRO A 82 2.00 -3.71 31.13
C PRO A 82 0.61 -4.36 30.99
N GLU A 83 -0.45 -3.59 31.22
CA GLU A 83 -1.85 -4.02 31.10
C GLU A 83 -2.21 -4.47 29.67
N ARG A 84 -1.49 -3.97 28.66
CA ARG A 84 -1.71 -4.30 27.24
C ARG A 84 -0.79 -5.40 26.73
N ARG A 85 -0.09 -6.14 27.60
CA ARG A 85 0.87 -7.19 27.22
C ARG A 85 0.27 -8.24 26.28
N VAL A 86 -0.95 -8.70 26.54
CA VAL A 86 -1.62 -9.70 25.67
C VAL A 86 -1.83 -9.14 24.27
N LEU A 87 -2.37 -7.93 24.15
CA LEU A 87 -2.58 -7.25 22.87
C LEU A 87 -1.26 -7.02 22.14
N ARG A 88 -0.22 -6.58 22.84
CA ARG A 88 1.13 -6.40 22.28
C ARG A 88 1.69 -7.69 21.71
N THR A 89 1.68 -8.77 22.50
CA THR A 89 2.16 -10.08 22.05
C THR A 89 1.36 -10.59 20.86
N ALA A 90 0.03 -10.45 20.89
CA ALA A 90 -0.82 -10.83 19.79
C ALA A 90 -0.45 -10.07 18.50
N LEU A 91 -0.27 -8.76 18.55
CA LEU A 91 0.14 -7.96 17.40
C LEU A 91 1.54 -8.35 16.90
N LEU A 92 2.49 -8.59 17.79
CA LEU A 92 3.85 -8.99 17.44
C LEU A 92 3.92 -10.37 16.77
N VAL A 93 2.94 -11.24 17.00
CA VAL A 93 2.85 -12.56 16.35
C VAL A 93 2.02 -12.49 15.07
N ILE A 94 0.85 -11.85 15.12
CA ILE A 94 -0.10 -11.80 14.00
C ILE A 94 0.48 -10.99 12.83
N ILE A 95 1.14 -9.86 13.08
CA ILE A 95 1.65 -9.01 12.00
C ILE A 95 2.69 -9.75 11.15
N PRO A 96 3.75 -10.36 11.71
CA PRO A 96 4.71 -11.12 10.90
C PRO A 96 4.08 -12.32 10.19
N LEU A 97 3.16 -13.05 10.83
CA LEU A 97 2.46 -14.16 10.20
C LEU A 97 1.62 -13.70 9.01
N LEU A 98 0.90 -12.59 9.15
CA LEU A 98 0.10 -12.01 8.08
C LEU A 98 0.98 -11.56 6.90
N VAL A 99 2.06 -10.82 7.20
CA VAL A 99 3.01 -10.37 6.17
C VAL A 99 3.64 -11.56 5.46
N GLY A 100 4.09 -12.57 6.20
CA GLY A 100 4.66 -13.79 5.64
C GLY A 100 3.67 -14.57 4.78
N PHE A 101 2.40 -14.65 5.20
CA PHE A 101 1.35 -15.30 4.45
C PHE A 101 1.03 -14.57 3.13
N ILE A 102 0.91 -13.24 3.17
CA ILE A 102 0.70 -12.42 1.96
C ILE A 102 1.88 -12.58 1.00
N ALA A 103 3.12 -12.44 1.51
CA ALA A 103 4.32 -12.58 0.69
C ALA A 103 4.42 -13.97 0.06
N PHE A 104 4.16 -15.03 0.84
CA PHE A 104 4.11 -16.40 0.31
C PHE A 104 3.07 -16.53 -0.81
N GLY A 105 1.89 -15.94 -0.65
CA GLY A 105 0.86 -15.92 -1.69
C GLY A 105 1.30 -15.22 -2.98
N GLN A 106 2.13 -14.17 -2.87
CA GLN A 106 2.65 -13.42 -4.02
C GLN A 106 3.79 -14.14 -4.75
N VAL A 107 4.64 -14.87 -4.02
CA VAL A 107 5.88 -15.44 -4.60
C VAL A 107 5.85 -16.96 -4.80
N ARG A 108 4.82 -17.65 -4.26
CA ARG A 108 4.69 -19.10 -4.41
C ARG A 108 4.72 -19.49 -5.88
N GLN A 109 5.52 -20.50 -6.19
CA GLN A 109 5.59 -21.04 -7.54
C GLN A 109 4.27 -21.73 -7.89
N THR A 110 3.83 -21.58 -9.14
CA THR A 110 2.69 -22.30 -9.68
C THR A 110 3.18 -23.31 -10.71
N VAL A 111 2.63 -24.52 -10.69
CA VAL A 111 2.89 -25.56 -11.71
C VAL A 111 2.00 -25.31 -12.93
N ALA A 112 1.94 -24.06 -13.37
CA ALA A 112 1.28 -23.70 -14.61
C ALA A 112 2.28 -23.91 -15.75
N ALA A 113 1.85 -24.60 -16.81
CA ALA A 113 2.62 -24.64 -18.05
C ALA A 113 2.89 -23.19 -18.50
N PRO A 114 4.13 -22.85 -18.91
CA PRO A 114 4.43 -21.51 -19.42
C PRO A 114 3.42 -21.13 -20.51
N ALA A 115 2.92 -19.90 -20.48
CA ALA A 115 2.05 -19.37 -21.52
C ALA A 115 2.86 -19.23 -22.83
N GLY A 116 2.95 -20.34 -23.57
CA GLY A 116 3.62 -20.45 -24.85
C GLY A 116 5.10 -20.84 -24.76
N LEU A 117 5.50 -21.77 -25.63
CA LEU A 117 6.88 -21.91 -26.06
C LEU A 117 7.28 -20.60 -26.77
N ARG A 118 7.84 -19.64 -26.03
CA ARG A 118 8.54 -18.52 -26.66
C ARG A 118 9.80 -19.09 -27.30
N SER A 119 9.76 -19.35 -28.62
CA SER A 119 10.99 -19.54 -29.40
C SER A 119 11.67 -18.18 -29.51
N ILE A 120 12.51 -17.86 -28.51
CA ILE A 120 13.34 -16.65 -28.48
C ILE A 120 14.52 -16.72 -29.45
N HIS A 121 14.77 -17.90 -30.04
CA HIS A 121 15.68 -18.05 -31.16
C HIS A 121 14.91 -18.38 -32.44
N PRO A 122 15.02 -17.55 -33.50
CA PRO A 122 14.68 -17.95 -34.85
C PRO A 122 15.53 -19.16 -35.26
N ALA A 123 14.97 -20.08 -36.05
CA ALA A 123 15.77 -21.14 -36.65
C ALA A 123 16.89 -20.52 -37.51
N PRO A 124 18.12 -21.08 -37.49
CA PRO A 124 19.20 -20.57 -38.31
C PRO A 124 18.81 -20.61 -39.80
N PRO A 125 19.24 -19.61 -40.59
CA PRO A 125 18.91 -19.55 -42.02
C PRO A 125 19.46 -20.77 -42.76
N SER A 126 18.69 -21.30 -43.71
CA SER A 126 19.02 -22.52 -44.45
C SER A 126 20.20 -22.37 -45.44
N SER A 127 20.70 -21.14 -45.65
CA SER A 127 21.85 -20.88 -46.51
C SER A 127 22.52 -19.55 -46.13
N ILE A 128 23.85 -19.50 -46.24
CA ILE A 128 24.66 -18.30 -46.08
C ILE A 128 25.42 -18.07 -47.39
N THR A 129 25.27 -16.90 -48.00
CA THR A 129 26.06 -16.50 -49.16
C THR A 129 27.36 -15.86 -48.70
N PHE A 130 28.50 -16.50 -48.96
CA PHE A 130 29.81 -15.91 -48.75
C PHE A 130 30.14 -14.97 -49.93
N ARG A 131 30.57 -13.74 -49.63
CA ARG A 131 31.18 -12.80 -50.59
C ARG A 131 32.67 -12.74 -50.35
#